data_AF-A0A9E1K7Z4-F1
#
_entry.id   AF-A0A9E1K7Z4-F1
#
_cell.length_a   1.000
_cell.length_b   1.000
_cell.length_c   1.000
_cell.angle_alpha   90.00
_cell.angle_beta   90.00
_cell.angle_gamma   90.00
#
_symmetry.space_group_name_H-M   'P 1'
#
loop_
_entity.id
_entity.type
_entity.pdbx_description
1 polymer ?
#
loop_
_entity_poly.entity_id
_entity_poly.type
_entity_poly.pdbx_seq_one_letter_code
_entity_poly.pdbx_strand_id
1 'polypeptide(L)'
;MINKNFIYIVLAVIVAVELLLLNTSVPLGVADSILCITLVPIAFFTKNKKFIFISAIAGTVLTITGFFVSPSSGEFWQVITNRSLTLLALWVIAILCLLERGQSQKMKDVHAALEKSVQKRTTDLNKSNTALERESAYLQLHKDVAIAANETVGLKDTLKVCLAKICVHAKWPVGHVYLVPNQSLNWLEPSKVWFLENSDRFDTFRKISEATPFGPGMGLPGRVLVSKKPEWIIDVTKDT
;
A
#
# COMPACT_ATOMS: atom_id res chain seq x y z
N MET A 1 -3.25 -40.99 6.25
CA MET A 1 -4.33 -39.98 6.29
C MET A 1 -5.59 -40.61 5.71
N ILE A 2 -6.58 -40.95 6.55
CA ILE A 2 -7.84 -41.52 6.07
C ILE A 2 -8.59 -40.42 5.31
N ASN A 3 -8.98 -40.71 4.07
CA ASN A 3 -9.70 -39.77 3.21
C ASN A 3 -11.04 -39.41 3.88
N LYS A 4 -11.28 -38.13 4.15
CA LYS A 4 -12.54 -37.66 4.77
C LYS A 4 -13.77 -38.14 3.99
N ASN A 5 -13.68 -38.24 2.66
CA ASN A 5 -14.76 -38.77 1.84
C ASN A 5 -15.06 -40.25 2.14
N PHE A 6 -14.05 -41.06 2.45
CA PHE A 6 -14.21 -42.47 2.81
C PHE A 6 -14.96 -42.62 4.14
N ILE A 7 -14.67 -41.76 5.12
CA ILE A 7 -15.37 -41.75 6.41
C ILE A 7 -16.86 -41.43 6.23
N TYR A 8 -17.19 -40.43 5.41
CA TYR A 8 -18.59 -40.08 5.13
C TYR A 8 -19.33 -41.19 4.36
N ILE A 9 -18.64 -41.91 3.47
CA ILE A 9 -19.22 -43.07 2.77
C ILE A 9 -19.58 -44.18 3.77
N VAL A 10 -18.66 -44.52 4.67
CA VAL A 10 -18.88 -45.57 5.68
C VAL A 10 -20.01 -45.18 6.63
N LEU A 11 -20.06 -43.93 7.10
CA LEU A 11 -21.15 -43.42 7.93
C LEU A 11 -22.51 -43.47 7.21
N ALA A 12 -22.56 -43.08 5.93
CA ALA A 12 -23.79 -43.15 5.15
C ALA A 12 -24.29 -44.58 4.97
N VAL A 13 -23.38 -45.55 4.78
CA VAL A 13 -23.74 -46.99 4.68
C VAL A 13 -24.26 -47.52 6.01
N ILE A 14 -23.61 -47.19 7.13
CA ILE A 14 -24.04 -47.61 8.47
C ILE A 14 -25.44 -47.08 8.78
N VAL A 15 -25.68 -45.78 8.56
CA VAL A 15 -27.00 -45.19 8.78
C VAL A 15 -28.05 -45.80 7.84
N ALA A 16 -27.73 -46.07 6.57
CA ALA A 16 -28.65 -46.75 5.65
C ALA A 16 -29.02 -48.17 6.10
N VAL A 17 -28.06 -48.92 6.67
CA VAL A 17 -28.29 -50.27 7.22
C VAL A 17 -29.13 -50.21 8.50
N GLU A 18 -28.84 -49.27 9.41
CA GLU A 18 -29.62 -49.05 10.63
C GLU A 18 -31.07 -48.67 10.32
N LEU A 19 -31.29 -47.82 9.31
CA LEU A 19 -32.63 -47.45 8.83
C LEU A 19 -33.39 -48.65 8.25
N LEU A 20 -32.71 -49.52 7.48
CA LEU A 20 -33.32 -50.73 6.89
C LEU A 20 -33.77 -51.71 7.99
N LEU A 21 -32.97 -51.88 9.04
CA LEU A 21 -33.28 -52.74 10.18
C LEU A 21 -34.44 -52.18 11.03
N LEU A 22 -34.46 -50.85 11.24
CA LEU A 22 -35.56 -50.17 11.94
C LEU A 22 -36.88 -50.22 11.15
N ASN A 23 -36.84 -50.02 9.83
CA ASN A 23 -38.02 -50.11 8.95
C ASN A 23 -38.64 -51.52 8.91
N THR A 24 -37.85 -52.57 9.22
CA THR A 24 -38.35 -53.95 9.29
C THR A 24 -39.07 -54.24 10.62
N SER A 25 -38.83 -53.44 11.66
CA SER A 25 -39.25 -53.74 13.04
C SER A 25 -40.43 -52.90 13.56
N VAL A 26 -40.91 -51.89 12.81
CA VAL A 26 -41.96 -50.95 13.27
C VAL A 26 -43.21 -51.06 12.37
N PRO A 27 -44.42 -51.34 12.93
CA PRO A 27 -45.66 -51.27 12.16
C PRO A 27 -45.97 -49.81 11.77
N LEU A 28 -46.16 -49.58 10.48
CA LEU A 28 -46.03 -48.26 9.84
C LEU A 28 -47.12 -47.24 10.21
N GLY A 29 -46.73 -45.96 10.11
CA GLY A 29 -47.68 -44.86 9.91
C GLY A 29 -47.02 -43.49 9.77
N VAL A 30 -46.18 -43.07 10.73
CA VAL A 30 -45.72 -41.66 10.81
C VAL A 30 -44.23 -41.49 11.15
N ALA A 31 -43.59 -42.48 11.79
CA ALA A 31 -42.24 -42.32 12.35
C ALA A 31 -41.08 -42.51 11.34
N ASP A 32 -41.30 -43.19 10.22
CA ASP A 32 -40.23 -43.59 9.27
C ASP A 32 -39.72 -42.42 8.39
N SER A 33 -40.58 -41.45 8.08
CA SER A 33 -40.24 -40.32 7.19
C SER A 33 -39.24 -39.32 7.79
N ILE A 34 -39.21 -39.20 9.12
CA ILE A 34 -38.33 -38.25 9.83
C ILE A 34 -36.87 -38.73 9.81
N LEU A 35 -36.65 -40.04 9.80
CA LEU A 35 -35.31 -40.65 9.80
C LEU A 35 -34.66 -40.68 8.40
N CYS A 36 -35.45 -40.62 7.31
CA CYS A 36 -34.89 -40.53 5.95
C CYS A 36 -34.27 -39.15 5.66
N ILE A 37 -34.79 -38.08 6.29
CA ILE A 37 -34.29 -36.71 6.10
C ILE A 37 -32.91 -36.54 6.74
N THR A 38 -32.52 -37.34 7.74
CA THR A 38 -31.21 -37.26 8.41
C THR A 38 -30.07 -37.90 7.59
N LEU A 39 -30.37 -38.71 6.57
CA LEU A 39 -29.37 -39.30 5.67
C LEU A 39 -28.75 -38.27 4.71
N VAL A 40 -29.55 -37.28 4.28
CA VAL A 40 -29.13 -36.31 3.26
C VAL A 40 -28.11 -35.27 3.79
N PRO A 41 -28.17 -34.80 5.04
CA PRO A 41 -27.10 -34.02 5.67
C PRO A 41 -25.73 -34.71 5.68
N ILE A 42 -25.65 -36.05 5.72
CA ILE A 42 -24.37 -36.76 5.65
C ILE A 42 -23.75 -36.62 4.24
N ALA A 43 -24.59 -36.62 3.19
CA ALA A 43 -24.16 -36.32 1.83
C ALA A 43 -23.74 -34.84 1.65
N PHE A 44 -24.33 -33.91 2.41
CA PHE A 44 -23.96 -32.49 2.40
C PHE A 44 -22.48 -32.25 2.76
N PHE A 45 -21.86 -33.08 3.59
CA PHE A 45 -20.45 -32.92 3.97
C PHE A 45 -19.44 -33.44 2.93
N THR A 46 -19.89 -34.17 1.89
CA THR A 46 -18.98 -34.70 0.86
C THR A 46 -18.73 -33.68 -0.25
N LYS A 47 -17.46 -33.42 -0.62
CA LYS A 47 -17.12 -32.38 -1.61
C LYS A 47 -17.46 -32.73 -3.07
N ASN A 48 -18.00 -33.92 -3.36
CA ASN A 48 -18.15 -34.45 -4.72
C ASN A 48 -19.61 -34.44 -5.21
N LYS A 49 -19.88 -33.73 -6.32
CA LYS A 49 -21.22 -33.65 -6.95
C LYS A 49 -21.75 -35.01 -7.40
N LYS A 50 -20.88 -35.92 -7.85
CA LYS A 50 -21.26 -37.28 -8.26
C LYS A 50 -21.76 -38.10 -7.07
N PHE A 51 -21.20 -37.87 -5.89
CA PHE A 51 -21.58 -38.60 -4.68
C PHE A 51 -22.98 -38.23 -4.19
N ILE A 52 -23.33 -36.94 -4.24
CA ILE A 52 -24.67 -36.46 -3.88
C ILE A 52 -25.73 -37.11 -4.77
N PHE A 53 -25.47 -37.19 -6.09
CA PHE A 53 -26.37 -37.81 -7.04
C PHE A 53 -26.50 -39.33 -6.84
N ILE A 54 -25.37 -40.03 -6.63
CA ILE A 54 -25.36 -41.48 -6.33
C ILE A 54 -26.10 -41.79 -5.03
N SER A 55 -25.90 -40.97 -3.98
CA SER A 55 -26.60 -41.12 -2.70
C SER A 55 -28.10 -40.90 -2.83
N ALA A 56 -28.54 -39.95 -3.67
CA ALA A 56 -29.96 -39.73 -3.93
C ALA A 56 -30.61 -40.90 -4.68
N ILE A 57 -29.92 -41.48 -5.67
CA ILE A 57 -30.37 -42.70 -6.37
C ILE A 57 -30.43 -43.88 -5.41
N ALA A 58 -29.39 -44.10 -4.60
CA ALA A 58 -29.35 -45.18 -3.63
C ALA A 58 -30.47 -45.04 -2.58
N GLY A 59 -30.73 -43.83 -2.09
CA GLY A 59 -31.86 -43.54 -1.20
C GLY A 59 -33.21 -43.85 -1.85
N THR A 60 -33.39 -43.48 -3.12
CA THR A 60 -34.59 -43.81 -3.89
C THR A 60 -34.80 -45.32 -4.02
N VAL A 61 -33.74 -46.08 -4.34
CA VAL A 61 -33.78 -47.55 -4.43
C VAL A 61 -34.09 -48.17 -3.07
N LEU A 62 -33.49 -47.68 -1.99
CA LEU A 62 -33.73 -48.16 -0.64
C LEU A 62 -35.20 -47.94 -0.21
N THR A 63 -35.77 -46.77 -0.53
CA THR A 63 -37.20 -46.46 -0.28
C THR A 63 -38.13 -47.39 -1.06
N ILE A 64 -37.78 -47.72 -2.31
CA ILE A 64 -38.55 -48.66 -3.14
C ILE A 64 -38.45 -50.08 -2.58
N THR A 65 -37.25 -50.56 -2.22
CA THR A 65 -37.07 -51.91 -1.65
C THR A 65 -37.80 -52.05 -0.31
N GLY A 66 -37.77 -51.02 0.53
CA GLY A 66 -38.57 -50.96 1.76
C GLY A 66 -40.08 -50.95 1.52
N PHE A 67 -40.57 -50.79 0.29
CA PHE A 67 -42.00 -50.95 -0.06
C PHE A 67 -42.40 -52.41 -0.16
N PHE A 68 -41.52 -53.24 -0.72
CA PHE A 68 -41.79 -54.64 -0.97
C PHE A 68 -41.59 -55.54 0.25
N VAL A 69 -40.76 -55.11 1.21
CA VAL A 69 -40.37 -55.93 2.37
C VAL A 69 -41.20 -55.67 3.63
N SER A 70 -41.75 -54.46 3.81
CA SER A 70 -42.51 -54.11 5.02
C SER A 70 -43.91 -54.75 5.02
N PRO A 71 -44.34 -55.45 6.11
CA PRO A 71 -45.67 -56.04 6.21
C PRO A 71 -46.74 -54.94 6.28
N SER A 72 -47.67 -54.94 5.32
CA SER A 72 -48.68 -53.89 5.19
C SER A 72 -49.82 -54.06 6.21
N SER A 73 -49.77 -53.30 7.31
CA SER A 73 -50.83 -53.28 8.33
C SER A 73 -51.65 -51.97 8.35
N GLY A 74 -51.95 -51.38 7.19
CA GLY A 74 -52.73 -50.12 7.08
C GLY A 74 -53.28 -49.85 5.67
N GLU A 75 -54.06 -48.77 5.50
CA GLU A 75 -54.64 -48.42 4.20
C GLU A 75 -53.58 -48.00 3.16
N PHE A 76 -53.61 -48.65 1.99
CA PHE A 76 -52.62 -48.56 0.92
C PHE A 76 -52.30 -47.13 0.46
N TRP A 77 -53.31 -46.25 0.42
CA TRP A 77 -53.16 -44.86 -0.04
C TRP A 77 -52.30 -43.99 0.88
N GLN A 78 -52.29 -44.26 2.20
CA GLN A 78 -51.46 -43.50 3.16
C GLN A 78 -49.97 -43.81 2.97
N VAL A 79 -49.64 -45.07 2.66
CA VAL A 79 -48.27 -45.53 2.41
C VAL A 79 -47.69 -44.91 1.13
N ILE A 80 -48.49 -44.84 0.05
CA ILE A 80 -48.08 -44.21 -1.21
C ILE A 80 -47.83 -42.71 -1.02
N THR A 81 -48.75 -42.03 -0.34
CA THR A 81 -48.68 -40.59 -0.12
C THR A 81 -47.42 -40.22 0.69
N ASN A 82 -47.15 -40.94 1.77
CA ASN A 82 -45.96 -40.72 2.60
C ASN A 82 -44.64 -40.97 1.85
N ARG A 83 -44.59 -41.99 0.98
CA ARG A 83 -43.37 -42.33 0.21
C ARG A 83 -43.10 -41.33 -0.91
N SER A 84 -44.14 -40.81 -1.55
CA SER A 84 -44.00 -39.73 -2.53
C SER A 84 -43.45 -38.46 -1.89
N LEU A 85 -43.88 -38.11 -0.67
CA LEU A 85 -43.38 -36.97 0.08
C LEU A 85 -41.90 -37.12 0.44
N THR A 86 -41.47 -38.31 0.85
CA THR A 86 -40.06 -38.60 1.15
C THR A 86 -39.16 -38.50 -0.09
N LEU A 87 -39.61 -39.00 -1.24
CA LEU A 87 -38.87 -38.87 -2.50
C LEU A 87 -38.75 -37.41 -2.95
N LEU A 88 -39.83 -36.63 -2.84
CA LEU A 88 -39.81 -35.20 -3.15
C LEU A 88 -38.85 -34.45 -2.23
N ALA A 89 -38.90 -34.70 -0.92
CA ALA A 89 -37.98 -34.09 0.04
C ALA A 89 -36.51 -34.42 -0.28
N LEU A 90 -36.21 -35.67 -0.64
CA LEU A 90 -34.86 -36.11 -1.00
C LEU A 90 -34.34 -35.40 -2.27
N TRP A 91 -35.17 -35.28 -3.30
CA TRP A 91 -34.79 -34.58 -4.53
C TRP A 91 -34.66 -33.07 -4.33
N VAL A 92 -35.53 -32.44 -3.52
CA VAL A 92 -35.42 -31.01 -3.16
C VAL A 92 -34.08 -30.73 -2.46
N ILE A 93 -33.71 -31.55 -1.47
CA ILE A 93 -32.45 -31.37 -0.76
C ILE A 93 -31.25 -31.60 -1.70
N ALA A 94 -31.31 -32.60 -2.58
CA ALA A 94 -30.26 -32.84 -3.57
C ALA A 94 -30.08 -31.65 -4.54
N ILE A 95 -31.17 -31.05 -5.02
CA ILE A 95 -31.16 -29.88 -5.90
C ILE A 95 -30.58 -28.66 -5.16
N LEU A 96 -31.03 -28.38 -3.93
CA LEU A 96 -30.49 -27.29 -3.11
C LEU A 96 -28.98 -27.43 -2.89
N CYS A 97 -28.51 -28.63 -2.58
CA CYS A 97 -27.08 -28.91 -2.43
C CYS A 97 -26.27 -28.65 -3.72
N LEU A 98 -26.83 -28.96 -4.89
CA LEU A 98 -26.17 -28.71 -6.17
C LEU A 98 -26.13 -27.21 -6.50
N LEU A 99 -27.20 -26.47 -6.18
CA LEU A 99 -27.30 -25.02 -6.38
C LEU A 99 -26.30 -24.24 -5.51
N GLU A 100 -26.22 -24.54 -4.21
CA GLU A 100 -25.27 -23.89 -3.30
C GLU A 100 -23.81 -24.12 -3.71
N ARG A 101 -23.50 -25.30 -4.24
CA ARG A 101 -22.16 -25.64 -4.73
C ARG A 101 -21.82 -24.94 -6.04
N GLY A 102 -22.81 -24.74 -6.91
CA GLY A 102 -22.65 -23.93 -8.11
C GLY A 102 -22.29 -22.48 -7.78
N GLN A 103 -22.97 -21.90 -6.79
CA GLN A 103 -22.70 -20.55 -6.29
C GLN A 103 -21.33 -20.44 -5.62
N SER A 104 -21.00 -21.40 -4.74
CA SER A 104 -19.73 -21.42 -4.00
C SER A 104 -18.50 -21.57 -4.91
N GLN A 105 -18.64 -22.28 -6.05
CA GLN A 105 -17.53 -22.43 -6.99
C GLN A 105 -17.33 -21.18 -7.84
N LYS A 106 -18.42 -20.61 -8.38
CA LYS A 106 -18.36 -19.37 -9.15
C LYS A 106 -17.76 -18.23 -8.34
N MET A 107 -18.13 -18.12 -7.07
CA MET A 107 -17.59 -17.09 -6.18
C MET A 107 -16.08 -17.23 -5.99
N LYS A 108 -15.58 -18.46 -5.83
CA LYS A 108 -14.14 -18.75 -5.73
C LYS A 108 -13.38 -18.42 -7.02
N ASP A 109 -13.95 -18.77 -8.17
CA ASP A 109 -13.31 -18.53 -9.47
C ASP A 109 -13.24 -17.01 -9.77
N VAL A 110 -14.30 -16.26 -9.44
CA VAL A 110 -14.33 -14.79 -9.54
C VAL A 110 -13.32 -14.15 -8.60
N HIS A 111 -13.24 -14.60 -7.33
CA HIS A 111 -12.24 -14.11 -6.38
C HIS A 111 -10.81 -14.38 -6.86
N ALA A 112 -10.53 -15.59 -7.34
CA ALA A 112 -9.20 -15.94 -7.86
C ALA A 112 -8.81 -15.09 -9.08
N ALA A 113 -9.76 -14.81 -9.98
CA ALA A 113 -9.54 -13.93 -11.12
C ALA A 113 -9.32 -12.46 -10.69
N LEU A 114 -10.07 -12.00 -9.69
CA LEU A 114 -9.91 -10.66 -9.11
C LEU A 114 -8.55 -10.52 -8.44
N GLU A 115 -8.15 -11.47 -7.58
CA GLU A 115 -6.84 -11.48 -6.92
C GLU A 115 -5.70 -11.44 -7.93
N LYS A 116 -5.78 -12.23 -9.00
CA LYS A 116 -4.79 -12.19 -10.09
C LYS A 116 -4.72 -10.82 -10.77
N SER A 117 -5.88 -10.20 -10.98
CA SER A 117 -5.98 -8.86 -11.58
C SER A 117 -5.43 -7.77 -10.66
N VAL A 118 -5.72 -7.85 -9.35
CA VAL A 118 -5.18 -6.94 -8.33
C VAL A 118 -3.67 -7.08 -8.28
N GLN A 119 -3.15 -8.31 -8.17
CA GLN A 119 -1.71 -8.55 -8.11
C GLN A 119 -0.99 -8.01 -9.36
N LYS A 120 -1.56 -8.23 -10.56
CA LYS A 120 -1.01 -7.68 -11.80
C LYS A 120 -0.95 -6.16 -11.77
N ARG A 121 -2.05 -5.49 -11.40
CA ARG A 121 -2.08 -4.02 -11.27
C ARG A 121 -1.08 -3.51 -10.24
N THR A 122 -0.95 -4.17 -9.09
CA THR A 122 0.03 -3.79 -8.05
C THR A 122 1.45 -3.92 -8.58
N THR A 123 1.77 -4.99 -9.33
CA THR A 123 3.10 -5.14 -9.93
C THR A 123 3.37 -4.10 -11.02
N ASP A 124 2.37 -3.78 -11.85
CA ASP A 124 2.51 -2.77 -12.91
C ASP A 124 2.60 -1.35 -12.34
N LEU A 125 1.83 -1.06 -11.28
CA LEU A 125 1.87 0.20 -10.55
C LEU A 125 3.22 0.38 -9.84
N ASN A 126 3.71 -0.65 -9.15
CA ASN A 126 5.03 -0.61 -8.51
C ASN A 126 6.15 -0.37 -9.53
N LYS A 127 6.10 -1.01 -10.70
CA LYS A 127 7.06 -0.73 -11.78
C LYS A 127 7.01 0.73 -12.22
N SER A 128 5.82 1.27 -12.45
CA SER A 128 5.65 2.66 -12.84
C SER A 128 6.13 3.63 -11.76
N ASN A 129 5.84 3.32 -10.48
CA ASN A 129 6.28 4.12 -9.35
C ASN A 129 7.82 4.14 -9.24
N THR A 130 8.49 2.99 -9.38
CA THR A 130 9.96 2.94 -9.39
C THR A 130 10.59 3.72 -10.55
N ALA A 131 9.90 3.83 -11.70
CA ALA A 131 10.35 4.65 -12.81
C ALA A 131 10.21 6.15 -12.50
N LEU A 132 9.09 6.56 -11.90
CA LEU A 132 8.86 7.94 -11.44
C LEU A 132 9.87 8.35 -10.35
N GLU A 133 10.18 7.46 -9.41
CA GLU A 133 11.19 7.71 -8.38
C GLU A 133 12.57 7.98 -9.00
N ARG A 134 12.94 7.23 -10.04
CA ARG A 134 14.20 7.47 -10.78
C ARG A 134 14.20 8.82 -11.50
N GLU A 135 13.10 9.19 -12.14
CA GLU A 135 12.96 10.49 -12.79
C GLU A 135 13.07 11.63 -11.77
N SER A 136 12.38 11.51 -10.62
CA SER A 136 12.48 12.48 -9.53
C SER A 136 13.91 12.59 -8.98
N ALA A 137 14.62 11.48 -8.80
CA ALA A 137 16.00 11.49 -8.32
C ALA A 137 16.94 12.18 -9.32
N TYR A 138 16.74 11.97 -10.62
CA TYR A 138 17.49 12.66 -11.67
C TYR A 138 17.23 14.17 -11.66
N LEU A 139 15.97 14.59 -11.55
CA LEU A 139 15.60 16.01 -11.44
C LEU A 139 16.23 16.68 -10.21
N GLN A 140 16.25 15.97 -9.08
CA GLN A 140 16.88 16.45 -7.86
C GLN A 140 18.38 16.67 -8.04
N LEU A 141 19.08 15.69 -8.63
CA LEU A 141 20.50 15.82 -8.94
C LEU A 141 20.76 17.01 -9.89
N HIS A 142 19.94 17.17 -10.92
CA HIS A 142 20.08 18.27 -11.87
C HIS A 142 19.91 19.65 -11.21
N LYS A 143 19.01 19.74 -10.22
CA LYS A 143 18.81 20.92 -9.38
C LYS A 143 20.01 21.16 -8.46
N ASP A 144 20.53 20.12 -7.82
CA ASP A 144 21.69 20.24 -6.92
C ASP A 144 22.95 20.70 -7.69
N VAL A 145 23.17 20.17 -8.90
CA VAL A 145 24.25 20.64 -9.80
C VAL A 145 24.03 22.09 -10.21
N ALA A 146 22.80 22.51 -10.51
CA ALA A 146 22.50 23.91 -10.82
C ALA A 146 22.74 24.83 -9.62
N ILE A 147 22.40 24.40 -8.39
CA ILE A 147 22.68 25.13 -7.15
C ILE A 147 24.19 25.26 -6.94
N ALA A 148 24.93 24.16 -7.08
CA ALA A 148 26.39 24.13 -6.96
C ALA A 148 27.06 25.04 -8.00
N ALA A 149 26.59 25.00 -9.26
CA ALA A 149 27.07 25.89 -10.32
C ALA A 149 26.76 27.37 -10.02
N ASN A 150 25.71 27.65 -9.23
CA ASN A 150 25.29 28.98 -8.83
C ASN A 150 25.89 29.42 -7.46
N GLU A 151 26.83 28.67 -6.87
CA GLU A 151 27.48 28.97 -5.57
C GLU A 151 28.12 30.37 -5.48
N THR A 152 28.40 31.01 -6.62
CA THR A 152 28.85 32.41 -6.68
C THR A 152 27.76 33.41 -6.22
N VAL A 153 26.49 33.04 -6.33
CA VAL A 153 25.33 33.81 -5.85
C VAL A 153 25.10 33.56 -4.36
N GLY A 154 25.21 32.31 -3.89
CA GLY A 154 25.04 31.94 -2.48
C GLY A 154 26.08 32.55 -1.53
N LEU A 155 27.33 32.69 -1.98
CA LEU A 155 28.39 33.32 -1.19
C LEU A 155 28.10 34.80 -0.92
N LYS A 156 27.67 35.56 -1.93
CA LYS A 156 27.36 36.99 -1.78
C LYS A 156 26.17 37.23 -0.85
N ASP A 157 25.14 36.39 -0.94
CA ASP A 157 23.97 36.47 -0.05
C ASP A 157 24.34 36.14 1.40
N THR A 158 25.18 35.12 1.61
CA THR A 158 25.67 34.76 2.95
C THR A 158 26.50 35.88 3.56
N LEU A 159 27.44 36.45 2.78
CA LEU A 159 28.25 37.59 3.21
C LEU A 159 27.40 38.79 3.58
N LYS A 160 26.31 39.05 2.85
CA LYS A 160 25.36 40.14 3.15
C LYS A 160 24.71 39.97 4.51
N VAL A 161 24.26 38.75 4.83
CA VAL A 161 23.64 38.44 6.13
C VAL A 161 24.65 38.57 7.27
N CYS A 162 25.86 38.03 7.10
CA CYS A 162 26.91 38.12 8.11
C CYS A 162 27.32 39.57 8.38
N LEU A 163 27.57 40.34 7.33
CA LEU A 163 27.93 41.75 7.43
C LEU A 163 26.87 42.55 8.18
N ALA A 164 25.60 42.35 7.85
CA ALA A 164 24.50 43.04 8.53
C ALA A 164 24.47 42.74 10.04
N LYS A 165 24.66 41.47 10.43
CA LYS A 165 24.71 41.10 11.86
C LYS A 165 25.88 41.74 12.60
N ILE A 166 27.06 41.78 11.98
CA ILE A 166 28.26 42.41 12.57
C ILE A 166 28.03 43.91 12.77
N CYS A 167 27.59 44.62 11.74
CA CYS A 167 27.37 46.06 11.81
C CYS A 167 26.30 46.43 12.85
N VAL A 168 25.19 45.69 12.91
CA VAL A 168 24.16 45.89 13.93
C VAL A 168 24.70 45.66 15.34
N HIS A 169 25.47 44.57 15.55
CA HIS A 169 26.02 44.24 16.87
C HIS A 169 27.08 45.27 17.32
N ALA A 170 27.99 45.64 16.43
CA ALA A 170 29.05 46.61 16.70
C ALA A 170 28.58 48.07 16.68
N LYS A 171 27.30 48.31 16.34
CA LYS A 171 26.71 49.64 16.12
C LYS A 171 27.49 50.46 15.08
N TRP A 172 27.93 49.79 14.01
CA TRP A 172 28.60 50.45 12.90
C TRP A 172 27.58 50.89 11.85
N PRO A 173 27.61 52.16 11.41
CA PRO A 173 26.61 52.71 10.50
C PRO A 173 26.78 52.25 9.04
N VAL A 174 27.97 51.74 8.69
CA VAL A 174 28.34 51.32 7.33
C VAL A 174 29.22 50.07 7.39
N GLY A 175 29.02 49.15 6.46
CA GLY A 175 29.91 48.02 6.20
C GLY A 175 29.91 47.66 4.72
N HIS A 176 31.08 47.24 4.22
CA HIS A 176 31.27 46.83 2.81
C HIS A 176 32.25 45.67 2.71
N VAL A 177 32.05 44.81 1.72
CA VAL A 177 32.90 43.65 1.47
C VAL A 177 33.64 43.82 0.14
N TYR A 178 34.95 43.60 0.18
CA TYR A 178 35.78 43.41 -1.00
C TYR A 178 36.06 41.92 -1.20
N LEU A 179 36.15 41.49 -2.45
CA LEU A 179 36.46 40.11 -2.83
C LEU A 179 37.80 40.08 -3.56
N VAL A 180 38.52 38.96 -3.42
CA VAL A 180 39.71 38.67 -4.23
C VAL A 180 39.26 37.70 -5.32
N PRO A 181 39.11 38.14 -6.59
CA PRO A 181 38.52 37.32 -7.66
C PRO A 181 39.42 36.15 -8.06
N ASN A 182 40.73 36.34 -7.98
CA ASN A 182 41.73 35.34 -8.29
C ASN A 182 42.98 35.58 -7.43
N GLN A 183 43.51 34.51 -6.82
CA GLN A 183 44.69 34.59 -5.94
C GLN A 183 45.96 35.04 -6.66
N SER A 184 46.00 34.94 -8.00
CA SER A 184 47.14 35.39 -8.80
C SER A 184 47.15 36.89 -9.09
N LEU A 185 45.98 37.56 -9.10
CA LEU A 185 45.91 38.98 -9.44
C LEU A 185 46.28 39.89 -8.28
N ASN A 186 46.16 39.47 -7.01
CA ASN A 186 46.48 40.29 -5.83
C ASN A 186 45.76 41.65 -5.76
N TRP A 187 44.55 41.77 -6.34
CA TRP A 187 43.72 42.97 -6.24
C TRP A 187 42.39 42.66 -5.55
N LEU A 188 41.90 43.63 -4.80
CA LEU A 188 40.59 43.65 -4.17
C LEU A 188 39.58 44.33 -5.09
N GLU A 189 38.54 43.59 -5.47
CA GLU A 189 37.41 44.13 -6.20
C GLU A 189 36.26 44.46 -5.24
N PRO A 190 35.66 45.65 -5.37
CA PRO A 190 34.49 46.01 -4.59
C PRO A 190 33.33 45.10 -4.95
N SER A 191 32.71 44.48 -3.94
CA SER A 191 31.47 43.73 -4.15
C SER A 191 30.25 44.64 -4.08
N LYS A 192 29.08 44.12 -4.47
CA LYS A 192 27.78 44.80 -4.28
C LYS A 192 27.15 44.49 -2.92
N VAL A 193 27.93 44.01 -1.95
CA VAL A 193 27.46 43.58 -0.62
C VAL A 193 27.69 44.70 0.40
N TRP A 194 26.60 45.33 0.82
CA TRP A 194 26.61 46.50 1.72
C TRP A 194 25.67 46.34 2.90
N PHE A 195 26.06 46.94 4.02
CA PHE A 195 25.17 47.35 5.10
C PHE A 195 25.24 48.86 5.26
N LEU A 196 24.09 49.52 5.27
CA LEU A 196 23.95 50.97 5.49
C LEU A 196 22.79 51.20 6.46
N GLU A 197 23.07 51.84 7.60
CA GLU A 197 22.05 52.19 8.58
C GLU A 197 21.12 53.31 8.06
N ASN A 198 21.69 54.26 7.29
CA ASN A 198 20.94 55.30 6.60
C ASN A 198 21.40 55.37 5.13
N SER A 199 20.56 54.89 4.21
CA SER A 199 20.91 54.78 2.79
C SER A 199 21.25 56.13 2.15
N ASP A 200 20.51 57.17 2.50
CA ASP A 200 20.57 58.46 1.81
C ASP A 200 21.80 59.26 2.25
N ARG A 201 22.12 59.21 3.55
CA ARG A 201 23.32 59.86 4.11
C ARG A 201 24.62 59.31 3.53
N PHE A 202 24.66 58.01 3.23
CA PHE A 202 25.89 57.32 2.82
C PHE A 202 25.94 56.94 1.33
N ASP A 203 24.97 57.37 0.51
CA ASP A 203 24.89 57.01 -0.91
C ASP A 203 26.13 57.44 -1.71
N THR A 204 26.61 58.67 -1.50
CA THR A 204 27.81 59.18 -2.17
C THR A 204 29.04 58.34 -1.82
N PHE A 205 29.20 58.00 -0.53
CA PHE A 205 30.30 57.16 -0.07
C PHE A 205 30.23 55.77 -0.70
N ARG A 206 29.05 55.13 -0.70
CA ARG A 206 28.81 53.84 -1.36
C ARG A 206 29.24 53.88 -2.82
N LYS A 207 28.74 54.86 -3.59
CA LYS A 207 29.00 54.95 -5.04
C LYS A 207 30.48 55.11 -5.36
N ILE A 208 31.21 55.94 -4.59
CA ILE A 208 32.65 56.13 -4.79
C ILE A 208 33.42 54.85 -4.43
N SER A 209 33.11 54.25 -3.28
CA SER A 209 33.77 53.00 -2.85
C SER A 209 33.50 51.83 -3.78
N GLU A 210 32.28 51.69 -4.33
CA GLU A 210 31.96 50.64 -5.32
C GLU A 210 32.73 50.79 -6.64
N ALA A 211 33.26 51.98 -6.94
CA ALA A 211 34.07 52.24 -8.13
C ALA A 211 35.59 52.17 -7.86
N THR A 212 36.02 51.92 -6.62
CA THR A 212 37.43 52.01 -6.22
C THR A 212 38.01 50.62 -5.89
N PRO A 213 38.74 49.98 -6.81
CA PRO A 213 39.51 48.78 -6.50
C PRO A 213 40.79 49.11 -5.73
N PHE A 214 41.29 48.16 -4.94
CA PHE A 214 42.53 48.31 -4.17
C PHE A 214 43.55 47.24 -4.53
N GLY A 215 44.78 47.64 -4.84
CA GLY A 215 45.93 46.75 -4.99
C GLY A 215 46.69 46.56 -3.67
N PRO A 216 47.75 45.74 -3.67
CA PRO A 216 48.54 45.47 -2.47
C PRO A 216 49.14 46.74 -1.87
N GLY A 217 48.91 46.98 -0.59
CA GLY A 217 49.39 48.16 0.14
C GLY A 217 48.65 49.47 -0.16
N MET A 218 47.71 49.49 -1.12
CA MET A 218 46.95 50.70 -1.45
C MET A 218 45.79 50.92 -0.49
N GLY A 219 45.84 52.02 0.27
CA GLY A 219 44.85 52.36 1.28
C GLY A 219 44.68 51.28 2.36
N LEU A 220 43.72 51.49 3.27
CA LEU A 220 43.48 50.55 4.36
C LEU A 220 43.16 49.11 3.86
N PRO A 221 42.27 48.89 2.87
CA PRO A 221 41.99 47.54 2.40
C PRO A 221 43.20 46.85 1.75
N GLY A 222 44.02 47.60 1.00
CA GLY A 222 45.23 47.07 0.38
C GLY A 222 46.33 46.74 1.40
N ARG A 223 46.45 47.50 2.49
CA ARG A 223 47.37 47.17 3.59
C ARG A 223 46.98 45.88 4.29
N VAL A 224 45.68 45.70 4.60
CA VAL A 224 45.14 44.45 5.15
C VAL A 224 45.38 43.27 4.20
N LEU A 225 45.29 43.46 2.88
CA LEU A 225 45.59 42.42 1.90
C LEU A 225 47.04 41.90 2.02
N VAL A 226 47.99 42.81 2.26
CA VAL A 226 49.42 42.47 2.43
C VAL A 226 49.69 41.89 3.82
N SER A 227 49.20 42.56 4.86
CA SER A 227 49.50 42.22 6.25
C SER A 227 48.75 40.96 6.74
N LYS A 228 47.61 40.63 6.12
CA LYS A 228 46.67 39.57 6.50
C LYS A 228 46.19 39.68 7.95
N LYS A 229 46.23 40.88 8.52
CA LYS A 229 45.84 41.19 9.90
C LYS A 229 44.78 42.30 9.89
N PRO A 230 43.89 42.34 10.90
CA PRO A 230 42.95 43.45 11.03
C PRO A 230 43.70 44.77 11.25
N GLU A 231 43.27 45.82 10.55
CA GLU A 231 43.78 47.18 10.70
C GLU A 231 42.63 48.15 10.99
N TRP A 232 42.94 49.19 11.77
CA TRP A 232 41.97 50.18 12.24
C TRP A 232 42.63 51.55 12.26
N ILE A 233 41.88 52.56 11.80
CA ILE A 233 42.28 53.96 11.82
C ILE A 233 41.26 54.71 12.69
N ILE A 234 41.74 55.39 13.73
CA ILE A 234 40.88 56.16 14.65
C ILE A 234 40.36 57.44 13.97
N ASP A 235 41.21 58.07 13.16
CA ASP A 235 40.89 59.30 12.44
C ASP A 235 41.35 59.16 10.98
N VAL A 236 40.40 58.88 10.09
CA VAL A 236 40.66 58.63 8.66
C VAL A 236 41.27 59.83 7.94
N THR A 237 41.17 61.04 8.49
CA THR A 237 41.77 62.25 7.90
C THR A 237 43.28 62.33 8.13
N LYS A 238 43.81 61.48 9.00
CA LYS A 238 45.23 61.39 9.35
C LYS A 238 45.91 60.15 8.78
N ASP A 239 45.21 59.36 7.97
CA ASP A 239 45.80 58.19 7.31
C ASP A 239 46.73 58.65 6.18
N THR A 240 47.93 58.06 6.14
CA THR A 240 48.99 58.35 5.16
C THR A 240 49.25 57.16 4.25
#